data_AF-A0A520JUU0-F1
#
_entry.id   AF-A0A520JUU0-F1
#
_cell.length_a   1.000
_cell.length_b   1.000
_cell.length_c   1.000
_cell.angle_alpha   90.00
_cell.angle_beta   90.00
_cell.angle_gamma   90.00
#
_symmetry.space_group_name_H-M   'P 1'
#
loop_
_entity.id
_entity.type
_entity.pdbx_description
1 polymer ?
#
loop_
_entity_poly.entity_id
_entity_poly.type
_entity_poly.pdbx_seq_one_letter_code
_entity_poly.pdbx_strand_id
1 'polypeptide(L)'
;MFKNLTQKQIEIVKKILDKFPSLIDVEMKYDADPWVIALAAEMANRSQKTLFQVKRLIVTEEARRGNKVRIPLVSDDFSIESIDVISMFRIEGWKF
;
A
#
# COMPACT_ATOMS: atom_id res chain seq x y z
N MET A 1 -15.94 -6.88 -6.74
CA MET A 1 -16.81 -6.82 -5.54
C MET A 1 -16.22 -5.80 -4.59
N PHE A 2 -16.93 -4.71 -4.29
CA PHE A 2 -16.48 -3.72 -3.31
C PHE A 2 -16.58 -4.33 -1.90
N LYS A 3 -15.53 -4.15 -1.09
CA LYS A 3 -15.53 -4.61 0.31
C LYS A 3 -15.86 -3.43 1.20
N ASN A 4 -16.65 -3.67 2.24
CA ASN A 4 -16.87 -2.67 3.28
C ASN A 4 -15.56 -2.38 4.00
N LEU A 5 -15.37 -1.12 4.35
CA LEU A 5 -14.24 -0.67 5.17
C LEU A 5 -14.32 -1.28 6.56
N THR A 6 -13.21 -1.79 7.06
CA THR A 6 -13.14 -2.30 8.44
C THR A 6 -12.71 -1.20 9.40
N GLN A 7 -13.10 -1.31 10.67
CA GLN A 7 -12.67 -0.38 11.71
C GLN A 7 -11.13 -0.31 11.81
N LYS A 8 -10.46 -1.45 11.63
CA LYS A 8 -8.99 -1.54 11.64
C LYS A 8 -8.36 -0.78 10.48
N GLN A 9 -8.94 -0.83 9.28
CA GLN A 9 -8.48 -0.03 8.15
C GLN A 9 -8.63 1.46 8.44
N ILE A 10 -9.77 1.89 9.03
CA ILE A 10 -9.99 3.30 9.40
C ILE A 10 -8.90 3.78 10.39
N GLU A 11 -8.58 2.97 11.40
CA GLU A 11 -7.53 3.30 12.36
C GLU A 11 -6.15 3.39 11.73
N ILE A 12 -5.83 2.50 10.79
CA ILE A 12 -4.56 2.53 10.06
C ILE A 12 -4.48 3.78 9.18
N VAL A 13 -5.56 4.13 8.46
CA VAL A 13 -5.60 5.35 7.64
C VAL A 13 -5.42 6.60 8.50
N LYS A 14 -6.08 6.69 9.66
CA LYS A 14 -5.85 7.80 10.60
C LYS A 14 -4.37 7.92 10.99
N LYS A 15 -3.73 6.80 11.36
CA LYS A 15 -2.29 6.79 11.68
C LYS A 15 -1.41 7.21 10.50
N ILE A 16 -1.75 6.80 9.29
CA ILE A 16 -1.05 7.21 8.08
C ILE A 16 -1.15 8.72 7.91
N LEU A 17 -2.35 9.29 7.99
CA LEU A 17 -2.59 10.71 7.75
C LEU A 17 -2.03 11.60 8.87
N ASP A 18 -2.01 11.12 10.12
CA ASP A 18 -1.38 11.82 11.24
C ASP A 18 0.14 11.95 11.04
N LYS A 19 0.78 10.93 10.46
CA LYS A 19 2.23 10.89 10.22
C LYS A 19 2.64 11.49 8.88
N PHE A 20 1.79 11.33 7.87
CA PHE A 20 2.02 11.70 6.48
C PHE A 20 0.84 12.53 5.94
N PRO A 21 0.59 13.73 6.49
CA PRO A 21 -0.56 14.54 6.08
C PRO A 21 -0.48 14.96 4.60
N SER A 22 0.72 15.12 4.07
CA SER A 22 0.97 15.46 2.66
C SER A 22 0.83 14.27 1.70
N LEU A 23 0.36 13.11 2.17
CA LEU A 23 0.08 11.95 1.32
C LEU A 23 -1.15 12.20 0.42
N ILE A 24 -2.13 12.94 0.94
CA ILE A 24 -3.32 13.39 0.21
C ILE A 24 -3.25 14.90 0.04
N ASP A 25 -3.38 15.35 -1.19
CA ASP A 25 -3.67 16.73 -1.56
C ASP A 25 -5.08 16.75 -2.16
N VAL A 26 -5.98 17.48 -1.50
CA VAL A 26 -7.41 17.56 -1.88
C VAL A 26 -7.58 18.26 -3.23
N GLU A 27 -6.59 19.04 -3.66
CA GLU A 27 -6.61 19.76 -4.94
C GLU A 27 -6.05 18.92 -6.10
N MET A 28 -5.34 17.82 -5.81
CA MET A 28 -4.76 16.97 -6.84
C MET A 28 -5.69 15.83 -7.27
N LYS A 29 -5.81 15.63 -8.58
CA LYS A 29 -6.65 14.58 -9.18
C LYS A 29 -6.07 13.16 -9.05
N TYR A 30 -4.76 13.04 -8.90
CA TYR A 30 -4.04 11.76 -8.87
C TYR A 30 -3.08 11.73 -7.68
N ASP A 31 -3.60 11.32 -6.53
CA ASP A 31 -2.81 11.15 -5.31
C ASP A 31 -2.88 9.74 -4.76
N ALA A 32 -1.93 9.49 -3.86
CA ALA A 32 -1.74 8.22 -3.21
C ALA A 32 -2.96 7.90 -2.33
N ASP A 33 -3.61 6.76 -2.57
CA ASP A 33 -4.72 6.31 -1.76
C ASP A 33 -4.20 5.57 -0.50
N PRO A 34 -4.38 6.13 0.73
CA PRO A 34 -3.93 5.46 1.95
C PRO A 34 -4.71 4.18 2.25
N TRP A 35 -5.91 4.00 1.69
CA TRP A 35 -6.73 2.81 1.89
C TRP A 35 -6.07 1.56 1.32
N VAL A 36 -5.27 1.68 0.25
CA VAL A 36 -4.50 0.57 -0.32
C VAL A 36 -3.45 0.07 0.68
N ILE A 37 -2.76 1.00 1.34
CA ILE A 37 -1.76 0.70 2.37
C ILE A 37 -2.44 0.07 3.59
N ALA A 38 -3.57 0.64 4.03
CA ALA A 38 -4.32 0.13 5.15
C ALA A 38 -4.86 -1.29 4.92
N LEU A 39 -5.33 -1.57 3.70
CA LEU A 39 -5.77 -2.89 3.29
C LEU A 39 -4.60 -3.89 3.32
N ALA A 40 -3.46 -3.54 2.72
CA ALA A 40 -2.28 -4.40 2.73
C ALA A 40 -1.78 -4.67 4.17
N ALA A 41 -1.76 -3.64 5.02
CA ALA A 41 -1.37 -3.72 6.43
C ALA A 41 -2.30 -4.62 7.24
N GLU A 42 -3.61 -4.48 7.03
CA GLU A 42 -4.60 -5.34 7.68
C GLU A 42 -4.41 -6.80 7.24
N MET A 43 -4.25 -7.04 5.94
CA MET A 43 -4.11 -8.37 5.37
C MET A 43 -2.80 -9.05 5.79
N ALA A 44 -1.71 -8.31 5.93
CA ALA A 44 -0.43 -8.81 6.44
C ALA A 44 -0.53 -9.21 7.93
N ASN A 45 -1.30 -8.46 8.72
CA ASN A 45 -1.47 -8.69 10.15
C ASN A 45 -2.65 -9.63 10.51
N ARG A 46 -3.22 -10.36 9.55
CA ARG A 46 -4.26 -11.34 9.87
C ARG A 46 -3.66 -12.53 10.62
N SER A 47 -4.29 -12.90 11.73
CA SER A 47 -3.90 -14.05 12.58
C SER A 47 -4.11 -15.41 11.90
N GLN A 48 -4.77 -15.43 10.74
CA GLN A 48 -5.03 -16.66 10.00
C GLN A 48 -3.72 -17.22 9.45
N LYS A 49 -3.11 -18.13 10.22
CA LYS A 49 -1.98 -18.94 9.78
C LYS A 49 -2.46 -19.86 8.67
N THR A 50 -2.11 -19.50 7.45
CA THR A 50 -2.22 -20.38 6.29
C THR A 50 -1.07 -21.39 6.34
N LEU A 51 -1.21 -22.55 5.69
CA LEU A 51 -0.14 -23.55 5.58
C LEU A 51 1.16 -22.97 4.99
N PHE A 52 1.04 -21.89 4.20
CA PHE A 52 2.14 -21.14 3.63
C PHE A 52 2.01 -19.67 3.99
N GLN A 53 3.12 -19.01 4.33
CA GLN A 53 3.10 -17.58 4.60
C GLN A 53 2.82 -16.79 3.32
N VAL A 54 1.65 -16.16 3.23
CA VAL A 54 1.30 -15.31 2.08
C VAL A 54 1.88 -13.92 2.30
N LYS A 55 3.00 -13.62 1.63
CA LYS A 55 3.56 -12.26 1.56
C LYS A 55 2.59 -11.35 0.80
N ARG A 56 2.36 -10.15 1.33
CA ARG A 56 1.53 -9.12 0.69
C ARG A 56 2.44 -8.03 0.15
N LEU A 57 2.15 -7.58 -1.07
CA LEU A 57 2.89 -6.53 -1.74
C LEU A 57 1.92 -5.53 -2.36
N ILE A 58 2.33 -4.27 -2.47
CA ILE A 58 1.58 -3.22 -3.16
C ILE A 58 2.22 -3.01 -4.53
N VAL A 59 1.43 -3.03 -5.60
CA VAL A 59 1.90 -2.66 -6.93
C VAL A 59 1.48 -1.23 -7.20
N THR A 60 2.44 -0.36 -7.50
CA THR A 60 2.19 1.07 -7.76
C THR A 60 3.17 1.62 -8.80
N GLU A 61 2.68 2.51 -9.66
CA GLU A 61 3.50 3.30 -10.59
C GLU A 61 4.12 4.54 -9.92
N GLU A 62 3.84 4.77 -8.64
CA GLU A 62 4.50 5.82 -7.88
C GLU A 62 5.96 5.44 -7.60
N ALA A 63 6.88 6.31 -8.02
CA ALA A 63 8.29 6.16 -7.72
C ALA A 63 8.71 6.95 -6.48
N ARG A 64 9.75 6.46 -5.79
CA ARG A 64 10.51 7.21 -4.77
C ARG A 64 11.36 8.29 -5.47
N ARG A 65 10.74 9.35 -5.95
CA ARG A 65 11.44 10.48 -6.58
C ARG A 65 11.11 11.79 -5.88
N GLY A 66 12.16 12.50 -5.46
CA GLY A 66 12.06 13.78 -4.77
C GLY A 66 11.62 13.65 -3.30
N ASN A 67 11.19 14.78 -2.73
CA ASN A 67 10.76 14.88 -1.33
C ASN A 67 9.25 14.68 -1.14
N LYS A 68 8.50 14.29 -2.18
CA LYS A 68 7.05 14.07 -2.06
C LYS A 68 6.79 12.74 -1.35
N VAL A 69 5.87 12.77 -0.39
CA VAL A 69 5.36 11.57 0.26
C VAL A 69 4.53 10.78 -0.76
N ARG A 70 4.89 9.50 -0.95
CA ARG A 70 4.30 8.59 -1.94
C ARG A 70 4.05 7.22 -1.31
N ILE A 71 3.24 6.38 -1.96
CA ILE A 71 2.91 5.03 -1.47
C ILE A 71 4.15 4.24 -1.03
N PRO A 72 5.25 4.16 -1.82
CA PRO A 72 6.42 3.37 -1.43
C PRO A 72 7.12 3.84 -0.15
N LEU A 73 7.01 5.13 0.19
CA LEU A 73 7.61 5.68 1.41
C LEU A 73 6.75 5.31 2.62
N VAL A 74 5.45 5.43 2.48
CA VAL A 74 4.50 5.15 3.57
C VAL A 74 4.41 3.65 3.82
N SER A 75 4.43 2.81 2.78
CA SER A 75 4.36 1.35 2.92
C SER A 75 5.53 0.76 3.70
N ASP A 76 6.74 1.34 3.56
CA ASP A 76 7.93 0.91 4.31
C ASP A 76 7.72 1.02 5.83
N ASP A 77 7.03 2.08 6.28
CA ASP A 77 6.74 2.31 7.70
C ASP A 77 5.80 1.24 8.29
N PHE A 78 5.00 0.59 7.44
CA PHE A 78 4.13 -0.53 7.80
C PHE A 78 4.77 -1.89 7.52
N SER A 79 6.05 -1.93 7.13
CA SER A 79 6.76 -3.16 6.72
C SER A 79 6.09 -3.89 5.55
N ILE A 80 5.51 -3.13 4.62
CA ILE A 80 4.85 -3.65 3.41
C ILE A 80 5.69 -3.28 2.21
N GLU A 81 6.06 -4.29 1.43
CA GLU A 81 6.82 -4.09 0.21
C GLU A 81 5.96 -3.48 -0.90
N SER A 82 6.53 -2.53 -1.64
CA SER A 82 5.93 -1.94 -2.82
C SER A 82 6.82 -2.12 -4.04
N ILE A 83 6.28 -2.51 -5.19
CA ILE A 83 7.00 -2.65 -6.46
C ILE A 83 6.24 -1.98 -7.60
N ASP A 84 6.91 -1.72 -8.72
CA ASP A 84 6.29 -1.28 -9.96
C ASP A 84 5.71 -2.44 -10.78
N VAL A 85 4.86 -2.13 -11.76
CA VAL A 85 4.20 -3.17 -12.57
C VAL A 85 5.18 -3.99 -13.41
N ILE A 86 6.29 -3.40 -13.87
CA ILE A 86 7.29 -4.10 -14.68
C ILE A 86 8.03 -5.11 -13.81
N SER A 87 8.38 -4.72 -12.58
CA SER A 87 8.96 -5.63 -11.59
C SER A 87 8.00 -6.78 -11.26
N MET A 88 6.70 -6.52 -11.12
CA MET A 88 5.70 -7.58 -10.93
C MET A 88 5.71 -8.58 -12.10
N PHE A 89 5.67 -8.10 -13.35
CA PHE A 89 5.69 -8.98 -14.52
C PHE A 89 6.95 -9.86 -14.59
N ARG A 90 8.10 -9.32 -14.22
CA ARG A 90 9.36 -10.07 -14.17
C ARG A 90 9.33 -11.16 -13.10
N ILE A 91 8.80 -10.86 -11.91
CA ILE A 91 8.66 -11.84 -10.82
C ILE A 91 7.73 -12.98 -11.23
N GLU A 92 6.65 -12.66 -11.96
CA GLU A 92 5.68 -13.64 -12.46
C GLU A 92 6.16 -14.37 -13.74
N GLY A 93 7.35 -14.05 -14.27
CA GLY A 93 7.95 -14.73 -15.43
C GLY A 93 7.27 -14.41 -16.77
N TRP A 94 6.59 -13.27 -16.87
CA TRP A 94 5.91 -12.86 -18.11
C TRP A 94 6.94 -12.57 -19.21
N LYS A 95 6.66 -13.04 -20.42
CA LYS A 95 7.47 -12.79 -21.63
C LYS A 95 6.68 -11.86 -22.55
N PHE A 96 7.30 -10.76 -22.95
CA PHE A 96 6.76 -9.78 -23.89
C PHE A 96 7.55 -9.80 -25.19
#